data_AF-A0A934A5S5-F1
#
_entry.id   AF-A0A934A5S5-F1
#
_cell.length_a   1.000
_cell.length_b   1.000
_cell.length_c   1.000
_cell.angle_alpha   90.00
_cell.angle_beta   90.00
_cell.angle_gamma   90.00
#
_symmetry.space_group_name_H-M   'P 1'
#
loop_
_entity.id
_entity.type
_entity.pdbx_description
1 polymer ?
#
loop_
_entity_poly.entity_id
_entity_poly.type
_entity_poly.pdbx_seq_one_letter_code
_entity_poly.pdbx_strand_id
1 'polypeptide(L)'
;MNLMTLLKHVCRRLPIVGSVHMCTLSDFGEACKELFISLLISMSPVYVGAFVLYIVQSGSTSIGYLSCAGTIVQNGELFIYAAAVLAPAVYIASKDRYDVRSFPSKFTFIGCAILVAILSTSIFTIERVKAQVLPHNVLLMSVTVFVVAVLVFYFALVYNNTLLPNPATVMRDNEQDFTRRVQSHREASQGGN
;
A
#
# COMPACT_ATOMS: atom_id res chain seq x y z
N MET A 1 -23.24 -19.71 -23.31
CA MET A 1 -22.34 -18.57 -23.05
C MET A 1 -21.35 -19.02 -21.99
N ASN A 2 -20.07 -19.20 -22.33
CA ASN A 2 -19.11 -19.93 -21.49
C ASN A 2 -18.68 -19.13 -20.25
N LEU A 3 -18.59 -19.80 -19.10
CA LEU A 3 -18.09 -19.24 -17.83
C LEU A 3 -16.74 -18.52 -18.04
N MET A 4 -15.87 -19.09 -18.89
CA MET A 4 -14.57 -18.54 -19.24
C MET A 4 -14.63 -17.19 -19.97
N THR A 5 -15.63 -16.98 -20.84
CA THR A 5 -15.83 -15.69 -21.52
C THR A 5 -16.39 -14.62 -20.59
N LEU A 6 -17.22 -15.02 -19.62
CA LEU A 6 -17.79 -14.14 -18.61
C LEU A 6 -16.72 -13.71 -17.60
N LEU A 7 -15.90 -14.65 -17.13
CA LEU A 7 -14.75 -14.37 -16.25
C LEU A 7 -13.73 -13.46 -16.92
N LYS A 8 -13.46 -13.65 -18.23
CA LYS A 8 -12.54 -12.79 -18.98
C LYS A 8 -13.09 -11.37 -19.17
N HIS A 9 -14.41 -11.21 -19.34
CA HIS A 9 -15.08 -9.91 -19.39
C HIS A 9 -15.13 -9.22 -18.02
N VAL A 10 -15.40 -9.97 -16.95
CA VAL A 10 -15.39 -9.46 -15.57
C VAL A 10 -13.96 -9.08 -15.16
N CYS A 11 -12.95 -9.89 -15.44
CA CYS A 11 -11.54 -9.57 -15.19
C CYS A 11 -11.06 -8.35 -15.98
N ARG A 12 -11.55 -8.13 -17.21
CA ARG A 12 -11.26 -6.90 -17.97
C ARG A 12 -11.95 -5.66 -17.42
N ARG A 13 -13.06 -5.83 -16.69
CA ARG A 13 -13.75 -4.74 -15.97
C ARG A 13 -13.28 -4.56 -14.54
N LEU A 14 -12.41 -5.44 -14.03
CA LEU A 14 -11.85 -5.25 -12.70
C LEU A 14 -10.87 -4.06 -12.74
N PRO A 15 -11.14 -3.01 -11.95
CA PRO A 15 -10.37 -1.76 -11.99
C PRO A 15 -8.88 -1.96 -11.68
N ILE A 16 -8.54 -3.07 -11.00
CA ILE A 16 -7.20 -3.38 -10.49
C ILE A 16 -6.35 -4.13 -11.52
N VAL A 17 -6.94 -4.89 -12.46
CA VAL A 17 -6.18 -5.83 -13.33
C VAL A 17 -6.00 -5.29 -14.76
N GLY A 18 -6.83 -4.34 -15.18
CA GLY A 18 -6.86 -3.87 -16.58
C GLY A 18 -5.55 -3.27 -17.11
N SER A 19 -4.72 -2.68 -16.24
CA SER A 19 -3.49 -1.99 -16.63
C SER A 19 -2.20 -2.70 -16.22
N VAL A 20 -2.28 -3.91 -15.66
CA VAL A 20 -1.11 -4.68 -15.19
C VAL A 20 -0.13 -5.00 -16.33
N HIS A 21 -0.61 -5.07 -17.57
CA HIS A 21 0.21 -5.29 -18.76
C HIS A 21 1.21 -4.16 -19.07
N MET A 22 1.08 -3.01 -18.39
CA MET A 22 1.94 -1.83 -18.57
C MET A 22 3.08 -1.76 -17.54
N CYS A 23 3.08 -2.66 -16.55
CA CYS A 23 4.03 -2.63 -15.44
C CYS A 23 5.26 -3.48 -15.74
N THR A 24 6.45 -2.96 -15.44
CA THR A 24 7.72 -3.69 -15.54
C THR A 24 7.98 -4.42 -14.23
N LEU A 25 8.72 -5.55 -14.28
CA LEU A 25 9.14 -6.28 -13.06
C LEU A 25 9.88 -5.40 -12.04
N SER A 26 10.59 -4.37 -12.51
CA SER A 26 11.24 -3.38 -11.65
C SER A 26 10.24 -2.59 -10.80
N ASP A 27 9.07 -2.28 -11.34
CA ASP A 27 8.03 -1.49 -10.65
C ASP A 27 7.42 -2.29 -9.50
N PHE A 28 7.23 -3.60 -9.71
CA PHE A 28 6.78 -4.53 -8.66
C PHE A 28 7.80 -4.66 -7.52
N GLY A 29 9.08 -4.70 -7.85
CA GLY A 29 10.16 -4.77 -6.87
C GLY A 29 10.26 -3.50 -6.02
N GLU A 30 10.16 -2.34 -6.65
CA GLU A 30 10.21 -1.06 -5.94
C GLU A 30 8.95 -0.85 -5.08
N ALA A 31 7.77 -1.14 -5.62
CA ALA A 31 6.52 -1.10 -4.86
C ALA A 31 6.56 -2.06 -3.66
N CYS A 32 7.24 -3.20 -3.76
CA CYS A 32 7.39 -4.14 -2.65
C CYS A 32 8.23 -3.54 -1.51
N LYS A 33 9.33 -2.84 -1.83
CA LYS A 33 10.15 -2.14 -0.83
C LYS A 33 9.37 -1.01 -0.16
N GLU A 34 8.68 -0.19 -0.93
CA GLU A 34 7.85 0.90 -0.42
C GLU A 34 6.72 0.37 0.49
N LEU A 35 6.08 -0.72 0.07
CA LEU A 35 5.06 -1.39 0.87
C LEU A 35 5.64 -1.90 2.19
N PHE A 36 6.79 -2.58 2.14
CA PHE A 36 7.43 -3.15 3.32
C PHE A 36 7.79 -2.07 4.35
N ILE A 37 8.39 -0.97 3.90
CA ILE A 37 8.73 0.17 4.77
C ILE A 37 7.45 0.80 5.34
N SER A 38 6.44 0.99 4.50
CA SER A 38 5.14 1.55 4.92
C SER A 38 4.46 0.66 5.97
N LEU A 39 4.49 -0.66 5.80
CA LEU A 39 3.93 -1.61 6.75
C LEU A 39 4.71 -1.64 8.06
N LEU A 40 6.05 -1.61 8.03
CA LEU A 40 6.87 -1.54 9.23
C LEU A 40 6.53 -0.30 10.07
N ILE A 41 6.40 0.85 9.41
CA ILE A 41 6.05 2.11 10.09
C ILE A 41 4.60 2.06 10.59
N SER A 42 3.66 1.62 9.75
CA SER A 42 2.24 1.55 10.10
C SER A 42 1.94 0.57 11.23
N MET A 43 2.73 -0.50 11.37
CA MET A 43 2.57 -1.51 12.43
C MET A 43 3.37 -1.15 13.70
N SER A 44 4.04 -0.01 13.74
CA SER A 44 4.73 0.47 14.93
C SER A 44 3.87 0.47 16.21
N PRO A 45 2.56 0.83 16.18
CA PRO A 45 1.76 0.78 17.39
C PRO A 45 1.51 -0.65 17.87
N VAL A 46 1.47 -1.65 16.97
CA VAL A 46 1.40 -3.08 17.34
C VAL A 46 2.67 -3.51 18.05
N TYR A 47 3.84 -3.15 17.50
CA TYR A 47 5.13 -3.52 18.10
C TYR A 47 5.29 -2.91 19.50
N VAL A 48 4.93 -1.63 19.64
CA VAL A 48 4.97 -0.90 20.91
C VAL A 48 3.94 -1.47 21.89
N GLY A 49 2.69 -1.70 21.45
CA GLY A 49 1.66 -2.30 22.29
C GLY A 49 2.05 -3.68 22.81
N ALA A 50 2.63 -4.53 21.95
CA ALA A 50 3.11 -5.85 22.33
C ALA A 50 4.25 -5.76 23.34
N PHE A 51 5.13 -4.78 23.19
CA PHE A 51 6.23 -4.54 24.12
C PHE A 51 5.74 -4.07 25.49
N VAL A 52 4.77 -3.16 25.51
CA VAL A 52 4.13 -2.68 26.75
C VAL A 52 3.42 -3.84 27.46
N LEU A 53 2.63 -4.63 26.74
CA LEU A 53 1.97 -5.83 27.31
C LEU A 53 2.99 -6.83 27.85
N TYR A 54 4.07 -7.06 27.11
CA TYR A 54 5.15 -7.95 27.55
C TYR A 54 5.76 -7.49 28.87
N ILE A 55 6.10 -6.19 29.03
CA ILE A 55 6.65 -5.66 30.29
C ILE A 55 5.64 -5.82 31.44
N VAL A 56 4.38 -5.47 31.20
CA VAL A 56 3.33 -5.53 32.24
C VAL A 56 3.07 -6.98 32.67
N GLN A 57 3.11 -7.94 31.74
CA GLN A 57 2.81 -9.35 32.03
C GLN A 57 4.02 -10.19 32.45
N SER A 58 5.24 -9.72 32.18
CA SER A 58 6.50 -10.41 32.56
C SER A 58 6.61 -10.69 34.06
N GLY A 59 5.91 -9.93 34.90
CA GLY A 59 5.86 -10.17 36.35
C GLY A 59 4.93 -11.31 36.78
N SER A 60 4.06 -11.83 35.91
CA SER A 60 2.97 -12.74 36.29
C SER A 60 2.96 -14.07 35.51
N THR A 61 3.47 -14.10 34.28
CA THR A 61 3.58 -15.33 33.48
C THR A 61 4.72 -15.20 32.44
N SER A 62 5.42 -16.31 32.14
CA SER A 62 6.44 -16.37 31.08
C SER A 62 5.81 -16.38 29.68
N ILE A 63 5.03 -15.34 29.37
CA ILE A 63 4.42 -15.16 28.05
C ILE A 63 5.48 -14.54 27.13
N GLY A 64 5.78 -15.19 26.01
CA GLY A 64 6.70 -14.64 25.01
C GLY A 64 6.12 -13.40 24.31
N TYR A 65 6.99 -12.49 23.87
CA TYR A 65 6.61 -11.27 23.14
C TYR A 65 5.64 -11.53 21.96
N LEU A 66 5.87 -12.61 21.21
CA LEU A 66 5.03 -13.00 20.08
C LEU A 66 3.59 -13.35 20.49
N SER A 67 3.41 -13.92 21.69
CA SER A 67 2.08 -14.23 22.21
C SER A 67 1.34 -12.95 22.60
N CYS A 68 2.04 -11.97 23.20
CA CYS A 68 1.46 -10.65 23.49
C CYS A 68 1.04 -9.91 22.21
N ALA A 69 1.86 -9.97 21.16
CA ALA A 69 1.50 -9.45 19.85
C ALA A 69 0.28 -10.18 19.25
N GLY A 70 0.22 -11.51 19.40
CA GLY A 70 -0.91 -12.32 18.99
C GLY A 70 -2.22 -11.90 19.66
N THR A 71 -2.20 -11.55 20.95
CA THR A 71 -3.38 -11.07 21.69
C THR A 71 -3.91 -9.75 21.13
N ILE A 72 -3.01 -8.82 20.76
CA ILE A 72 -3.38 -7.55 20.12
C ILE A 72 -4.08 -7.79 18.78
N VAL A 73 -3.52 -8.70 17.97
CA VAL A 73 -4.10 -9.11 16.69
C VAL A 73 -5.47 -9.78 16.85
N GLN A 74 -5.60 -10.66 17.86
CA GLN A 74 -6.86 -11.35 18.18
C GLN A 74 -7.99 -10.40 18.58
N ASN A 75 -7.66 -9.25 19.17
CA ASN A 75 -8.64 -8.23 19.54
C ASN A 75 -9.19 -7.44 18.34
N GLY A 76 -8.87 -7.85 17.11
CA GLY A 76 -9.42 -7.23 15.89
C GLY A 76 -8.76 -5.91 15.50
N GLU A 77 -7.62 -5.56 16.11
CA GLU A 77 -6.92 -4.32 15.80
C GLU A 77 -6.46 -4.25 14.33
N LEU A 78 -6.32 -5.40 13.64
CA LEU A 78 -6.03 -5.44 12.20
C LEU A 78 -7.06 -4.69 11.33
N PHE A 79 -8.31 -4.57 11.77
CA PHE A 79 -9.31 -3.81 11.02
C PHE A 79 -8.98 -2.32 10.94
N ILE A 80 -8.50 -1.72 12.04
CA ILE A 80 -8.12 -0.30 12.02
C ILE A 80 -6.84 -0.08 11.21
N TYR A 81 -5.90 -1.02 11.25
CA TYR A 81 -4.71 -0.97 10.39
C TYR A 81 -5.06 -1.16 8.90
N ALA A 82 -6.02 -2.01 8.56
CA ALA A 82 -6.50 -2.16 7.19
C ALA A 82 -7.06 -0.84 6.65
N ALA A 83 -7.87 -0.14 7.45
CA ALA A 83 -8.39 1.18 7.08
C ALA A 83 -7.26 2.23 6.94
N ALA A 84 -6.28 2.23 7.86
CA ALA A 84 -5.14 3.14 7.81
C ALA A 84 -4.26 2.93 6.57
N VAL A 85 -4.00 1.68 6.19
CA VAL A 85 -3.20 1.32 5.01
C VAL A 85 -3.89 1.71 3.69
N LEU A 86 -5.22 1.81 3.67
CA LEU A 86 -5.95 2.26 2.49
C LEU A 86 -5.89 3.77 2.27
N ALA A 87 -5.65 4.57 3.30
CA ALA A 87 -5.55 6.03 3.17
C ALA A 87 -4.47 6.49 2.15
N PRO A 88 -3.20 6.03 2.23
CA PRO A 88 -2.21 6.37 1.22
C PRO A 88 -2.56 5.80 -0.17
N ALA A 89 -3.25 4.64 -0.25
CA ALA A 89 -3.73 4.11 -1.53
C ALA A 89 -4.76 5.04 -2.20
N VAL A 90 -5.71 5.57 -1.41
CA VAL A 90 -6.68 6.56 -1.88
C VAL A 90 -5.99 7.85 -2.30
N TYR A 91 -5.01 8.32 -1.53
CA TYR A 91 -4.23 9.51 -1.86
C TYR A 91 -3.51 9.37 -3.22
N ILE A 92 -2.81 8.25 -3.42
CA ILE A 92 -2.13 7.94 -4.68
C ILE A 92 -3.13 7.96 -5.85
N ALA A 93 -4.28 7.30 -5.69
CA ALA A 93 -5.29 7.21 -6.74
C ALA A 93 -6.00 8.55 -7.03
N SER A 94 -6.06 9.45 -6.04
CA SER A 94 -6.71 10.77 -6.15
C SER A 94 -5.81 11.84 -6.76
N LYS A 95 -4.50 11.61 -6.80
CA LYS A 95 -3.54 12.57 -7.35
C LYS A 95 -3.67 12.62 -8.87
N ASP A 96 -4.41 13.61 -9.36
CA ASP A 96 -4.43 13.93 -10.79
C ASP A 96 -3.06 14.47 -11.22
N ARG A 97 -2.54 13.93 -12.33
CA ARG A 97 -1.24 14.30 -12.88
C ARG A 97 -1.44 14.94 -14.24
N TYR A 98 -1.09 16.22 -14.34
CA TYR A 98 -0.95 16.90 -15.62
C TYR A 98 0.23 16.25 -16.38
N ASP A 99 0.07 16.01 -17.68
CA ASP A 99 1.04 15.35 -18.59
C ASP A 99 1.36 13.86 -18.38
N VAL A 100 0.77 13.17 -17.40
CA VAL A 100 0.97 11.73 -17.20
C VAL A 100 -0.35 10.98 -17.35
N ARG A 101 -0.29 9.73 -17.80
CA ARG A 101 -1.46 8.85 -17.96
C ARG A 101 -2.26 8.77 -16.65
N SER A 102 -3.58 8.85 -16.77
CA SER A 102 -4.49 8.79 -15.62
C SER A 102 -4.56 7.39 -15.00
N PHE A 103 -4.79 7.34 -13.68
CA PHE A 103 -4.98 6.09 -12.96
C PHE A 103 -6.22 5.35 -13.51
N PRO A 104 -6.11 4.06 -13.86
CA PRO A 104 -7.21 3.31 -14.44
C PRO A 104 -8.38 3.25 -13.46
N SER A 105 -9.57 3.71 -13.87
CA SER A 105 -10.80 3.64 -13.06
C SER A 105 -10.65 4.22 -11.63
N LYS A 106 -10.01 5.38 -11.52
CA LYS A 106 -9.72 6.08 -10.25
C LYS A 106 -10.91 6.11 -9.27
N PHE A 107 -12.10 6.46 -9.77
CA PHE A 107 -13.30 6.57 -8.93
C PHE A 107 -13.77 5.24 -8.36
N THR A 108 -13.69 4.16 -9.14
CA THR A 108 -14.08 2.82 -8.67
C THR A 108 -13.07 2.30 -7.66
N PHE A 109 -11.77 2.53 -7.87
CA PHE A 109 -10.73 2.15 -6.93
C PHE A 109 -10.88 2.89 -5.60
N ILE A 110 -11.01 4.22 -5.64
CA ILE A 110 -11.19 5.07 -4.45
C ILE A 110 -12.49 4.67 -3.72
N GLY A 111 -13.60 4.52 -4.45
CA GLY A 111 -14.86 4.10 -3.86
C GLY A 111 -14.77 2.74 -3.15
N CYS A 112 -14.10 1.76 -3.78
CA CYS A 112 -13.87 0.45 -3.17
C CYS A 112 -13.01 0.55 -1.90
N ALA A 113 -11.91 1.29 -1.95
CA ALA A 113 -11.03 1.48 -0.79
C ALA A 113 -11.75 2.18 0.37
N ILE A 114 -12.55 3.21 0.10
CA ILE A 114 -13.36 3.90 1.12
C ILE A 114 -14.39 2.95 1.72
N LEU A 115 -15.09 2.16 0.90
CA LEU A 115 -16.06 1.18 1.41
C LEU A 115 -15.41 0.15 2.33
N VAL A 116 -14.25 -0.39 1.95
CA VAL A 116 -13.50 -1.34 2.79
C VAL A 116 -13.05 -0.66 4.09
N ALA A 117 -12.59 0.59 4.04
CA ALA A 117 -12.18 1.34 5.23
C ALA A 117 -13.35 1.60 6.20
N ILE A 118 -14.53 1.97 5.67
CA ILE A 118 -15.75 2.17 6.47
C ILE A 118 -16.17 0.84 7.11
N LEU A 119 -16.28 -0.24 6.33
CA LEU A 119 -16.66 -1.55 6.85
C LEU A 119 -15.70 -2.04 7.93
N SER A 120 -14.38 -1.89 7.70
CA SER A 120 -13.36 -2.27 8.67
C SER A 120 -13.50 -1.48 9.97
N THR A 121 -13.68 -0.15 9.87
CA THR A 121 -13.83 0.71 11.05
C THR A 121 -15.12 0.40 11.81
N SER A 122 -16.23 0.15 11.11
CA SER A 122 -17.50 -0.23 11.75
C SER A 122 -17.37 -1.55 12.51
N ILE A 123 -16.78 -2.58 11.90
CA ILE A 123 -16.55 -3.88 12.55
C ILE A 123 -15.63 -3.70 13.77
N PHE A 124 -14.54 -2.94 13.63
CA PHE A 124 -13.65 -2.63 14.75
C PHE A 124 -14.38 -1.94 15.91
N THR A 125 -15.22 -0.94 15.63
CA THR A 125 -15.99 -0.23 16.66
C THR A 125 -16.96 -1.17 17.38
N ILE A 126 -17.65 -2.05 16.64
CA ILE A 126 -18.58 -3.04 17.22
C ILE A 126 -17.83 -3.98 18.17
N GLU A 127 -16.70 -4.54 17.73
CA GLU A 127 -15.85 -5.42 18.55
C GLU A 127 -15.32 -4.69 19.79
N ARG A 128 -14.91 -3.42 19.64
CA ARG A 128 -14.36 -2.60 20.74
C ARG A 128 -15.37 -2.35 21.86
N VAL A 129 -16.65 -2.18 21.52
CA VAL A 129 -17.74 -1.96 22.49
C VAL A 129 -18.17 -3.27 23.17
N LYS A 130 -17.52 -4.40 22.85
CA LYS A 130 -17.88 -5.76 23.33
C LYS A 130 -19.34 -6.13 23.04
N ALA A 131 -19.93 -5.52 22.01
CA ALA A 131 -21.14 -6.08 21.42
C ALA A 131 -20.70 -7.40 20.79
N GLN A 132 -20.91 -8.52 21.49
CA GLN A 132 -20.38 -9.84 21.13
C GLN A 132 -21.05 -10.41 19.87
N VAL A 133 -20.88 -9.77 18.71
CA VAL A 133 -21.63 -10.16 17.52
C VAL A 133 -20.99 -11.38 16.83
N LEU A 134 -19.66 -11.57 16.84
CA LEU A 134 -19.01 -12.74 16.22
C LEU A 134 -17.69 -13.19 16.90
N PRO A 135 -17.72 -13.81 18.10
CA PRO A 135 -16.49 -14.21 18.80
C PRO A 135 -15.65 -15.27 18.08
N HIS A 136 -16.21 -16.04 17.14
CA HIS A 136 -15.55 -17.25 16.64
C HIS A 136 -14.64 -17.05 15.42
N ASN A 137 -14.69 -15.91 14.72
CA ASN A 137 -13.92 -15.73 13.47
C ASN A 137 -13.30 -14.32 13.31
N VAL A 138 -13.27 -13.49 14.35
CA VAL A 138 -12.75 -12.10 14.26
C VAL A 138 -11.33 -12.06 13.70
N LEU A 139 -10.45 -12.95 14.18
CA LEU A 139 -9.07 -13.03 13.73
C LEU A 139 -8.97 -13.39 12.24
N LEU A 140 -9.73 -14.40 11.78
CA LEU A 140 -9.69 -14.82 10.38
C LEU A 140 -10.21 -13.71 9.45
N MET A 141 -11.30 -13.05 9.85
CA MET A 141 -11.86 -11.92 9.10
C MET A 141 -10.91 -10.73 9.07
N SER A 142 -10.33 -10.36 10.21
CA SER A 142 -9.42 -9.21 10.30
C SER A 142 -8.14 -9.43 9.50
N VAL A 143 -7.57 -10.64 9.55
CA VAL A 143 -6.43 -11.04 8.71
C VAL A 143 -6.79 -10.99 7.24
N THR A 144 -7.95 -11.53 6.85
CA THR A 144 -8.39 -11.53 5.44
C THR A 144 -8.56 -10.10 4.92
N VAL A 145 -9.27 -9.25 5.67
CA VAL A 145 -9.49 -7.84 5.29
C VAL A 145 -8.17 -7.07 5.23
N PHE A 146 -7.26 -7.32 6.17
CA PHE A 146 -5.94 -6.71 6.17
C PHE A 146 -5.11 -7.14 4.94
N VAL A 147 -5.07 -8.43 4.60
CA VAL A 147 -4.38 -8.92 3.39
C VAL A 147 -4.98 -8.29 2.13
N VAL A 148 -6.31 -8.19 2.03
CA VAL A 148 -6.97 -7.51 0.91
C VAL A 148 -6.57 -6.04 0.83
N ALA A 149 -6.56 -5.32 1.96
CA ALA A 149 -6.15 -3.92 2.01
C ALA A 149 -4.69 -3.71 1.61
N VAL A 150 -3.79 -4.58 2.07
CA VAL A 150 -2.37 -4.60 1.69
C VAL A 150 -2.20 -4.84 0.20
N LEU A 151 -2.95 -5.77 -0.40
CA LEU A 151 -2.92 -6.01 -1.84
C LEU A 151 -3.42 -4.79 -2.63
N VAL A 152 -4.51 -4.16 -2.19
CA VAL A 152 -5.04 -2.93 -2.81
C VAL A 152 -3.98 -1.81 -2.77
N PHE A 153 -3.33 -1.62 -1.63
CA PHE A 153 -2.25 -0.64 -1.49
C PHE A 153 -1.02 -1.00 -2.34
N TYR A 154 -0.65 -2.27 -2.39
CA TYR A 154 0.43 -2.75 -3.25
C TYR A 154 0.18 -2.40 -4.72
N PHE A 155 -1.02 -2.67 -5.23
CA PHE A 155 -1.35 -2.30 -6.60
C PHE A 155 -1.33 -0.78 -6.80
N ALA A 156 -1.79 0.02 -5.82
CA ALA A 156 -1.67 1.47 -5.90
C ALA A 156 -0.21 1.92 -6.03
N LEU A 157 0.72 1.31 -5.27
CA LEU A 157 2.16 1.59 -5.36
C LEU A 157 2.76 1.15 -6.71
N VAL A 158 2.42 -0.03 -7.20
CA VAL A 158 2.87 -0.50 -8.52
C VAL A 158 2.44 0.48 -9.62
N TYR A 159 1.18 0.91 -9.60
CA TYR A 159 0.68 1.92 -10.54
C TYR A 159 1.37 3.28 -10.35
N ASN A 160 1.59 3.70 -9.11
CA ASN A 160 2.30 4.94 -8.80
C ASN A 160 3.72 4.96 -9.41
N ASN A 161 4.42 3.83 -9.30
CA ASN A 161 5.80 3.67 -9.74
C ASN A 161 5.91 3.50 -11.26
N THR A 162 4.91 2.88 -11.89
CA THR A 162 4.82 2.85 -13.36
C THR A 162 4.60 4.26 -13.94
N LEU A 163 3.93 5.14 -13.20
CA LEU A 163 3.58 6.49 -13.65
C LEU A 163 4.63 7.55 -13.29
N LEU A 164 5.54 7.29 -12.34
CA LEU A 164 6.62 8.22 -12.00
C LEU A 164 7.94 7.71 -12.59
N PRO A 165 8.66 8.51 -13.39
CA PRO A 165 10.04 8.19 -13.69
C PRO A 165 10.83 8.16 -12.38
N ASN A 166 11.65 7.12 -12.21
CA ASN A 166 12.37 6.90 -10.96
C ASN A 166 13.24 8.15 -10.65
N PRO A 167 13.08 8.81 -9.48
CA PRO A 167 13.76 10.06 -9.19
C PRO A 167 15.28 9.93 -9.24
N ALA A 168 15.83 8.76 -8.91
CA ALA A 168 17.26 8.48 -9.05
C ALA A 168 17.69 8.49 -10.53
N THR A 169 16.87 7.94 -11.43
CA THR A 169 17.15 8.01 -12.87
C THR A 169 17.02 9.45 -13.38
N VAL A 170 15.98 10.18 -12.99
CA VAL A 170 15.80 11.58 -13.38
C VAL A 170 16.95 12.46 -12.89
N MET A 171 17.41 12.26 -11.65
CA MET A 171 18.54 13.00 -11.10
C MET A 171 19.85 12.68 -11.83
N ARG A 172 20.10 11.40 -12.13
CA ARG A 172 21.28 10.97 -12.89
C ARG A 172 21.26 11.52 -14.32
N ASP A 173 20.10 11.51 -14.97
CA ASP A 173 19.93 12.01 -16.33
C ASP A 173 20.11 13.54 -16.35
N ASN A 174 19.56 14.26 -15.36
CA ASN A 174 19.78 15.69 -15.19
C ASN A 174 21.25 16.05 -14.94
N GLU A 175 21.97 15.25 -14.16
CA GLU A 175 23.40 15.45 -13.89
C GLU A 175 24.22 15.27 -15.17
N GLN A 176 23.94 14.22 -15.94
CA GLN A 176 24.61 13.97 -17.23
C GLN A 176 24.32 15.08 -18.25
N ASP A 177 23.07 15.53 -18.34
CA ASP A 177 22.68 16.63 -19.22
C ASP A 177 23.36 17.94 -18.83
N PHE A 178 23.46 18.23 -17.53
CA PHE A 178 24.18 19.39 -17.04
C PHE A 178 25.66 19.34 -17.42
N THR A 179 26.34 18.20 -17.21
CA THR A 179 27.76 18.04 -17.60
C THR A 179 27.96 18.24 -19.10
N ARG A 180 27.08 17.66 -19.93
CA ARG A 180 27.13 17.82 -21.40
C ARG A 180 26.98 19.29 -21.82
N ARG A 181 26.00 20.01 -21.26
CA ARG A 181 25.77 21.43 -21.57
C ARG A 181 26.97 22.31 -21.20
N VAL A 182 27.59 22.04 -20.05
CA VAL A 182 28.80 22.77 -19.62
C VAL A 182 29.98 22.48 -20.55
N GLN A 183 30.17 21.22 -20.95
CA GLN A 183 31.24 20.84 -21.87
C GLN A 183 31.06 21.50 -23.26
N SER A 184 29.85 21.45 -23.84
CA SER A 184 29.58 22.08 -25.14
C SER A 184 29.82 23.59 -25.13
N HIS A 185 29.53 24.28 -24.01
CA HIS A 185 29.83 25.71 -23.89
C HIS A 185 31.33 26.00 -23.85
N ARG A 186 32.12 25.15 -23.18
CA ARG A 186 33.58 25.32 -23.13
C ARG A 186 34.23 25.14 -24.51
N GLU A 187 33.78 24.14 -25.26
CA GLU A 187 34.27 23.87 -26.62
C GLU A 187 33.90 25.00 -27.58
N ALA A 188 32.67 25.52 -27.50
CA ALA A 188 32.23 26.67 -28.29
C ALA A 188 33.01 27.96 -27.97
N SER A 189 33.39 28.18 -26.71
CA SER A 189 34.22 29.34 -26.32
C SER A 189 35.68 29.23 -26.75
N GLN A 190 36.20 28.02 -27.01
CA GLN A 190 37.59 27.82 -27.46
C GLN A 190 37.75 27.81 -28.99
N GLY A 191 36.70 27.45 -29.74
CA GLY A 191 36.73 27.42 -31.21
C GLY A 191 36.41 28.74 -31.92
N GLY A 192 36.22 29.84 -31.18
CA GLY A 192 35.82 31.16 -31.70
C GLY A 192 36.95 32.17 -31.91
N ASN A 193 38.21 31.73 -32.00
CA ASN A 193 39.38 32.57 -32.33
C ASN A 193 39.90 32.27 -33.73
#